data_AF-A0A7Z1MGU7-F1
#
_entry.id   AF-A0A7Z1MGU7-F1
#
_cell.length_a   1.000
_cell.length_b   1.000
_cell.length_c   1.000
_cell.angle_alpha   90.00
_cell.angle_beta   90.00
_cell.angle_gamma   90.00
#
_symmetry.space_group_name_H-M   'P 1'
#
loop_
_entity.id
_entity.type
_entity.pdbx_description
1 polymer ?
#
loop_
_entity_poly.entity_id
_entity_poly.type
_entity_poly.pdbx_seq_one_letter_code
_entity_poly.pdbx_strand_id
1 'polypeptide(L)' 'MKVSDPIHLPCPDMLGMVDPKPELRERSIHLIEQLREKHGLAKRSKRKARPMNYQCSTSSCSGW' A
#
# COMPACT_ATOMS: atom_id res chain seq x y z
N MET A 1 22.08 -3.29 0.18
CA MET A 1 22.00 -3.64 -1.26
C MET A 1 22.85 -2.62 -2.01
N LYS A 2 23.89 -3.06 -2.73
CA LYS A 2 24.69 -2.16 -3.59
C LYS A 2 24.04 -2.16 -4.96
N VAL A 3 23.47 -1.04 -5.35
CA VAL A 3 22.84 -0.86 -6.66
C VAL A 3 23.97 -0.73 -7.69
N SER A 4 24.01 -1.62 -8.68
CA SER A 4 25.08 -1.69 -9.69
C SER A 4 24.92 -0.67 -10.82
N ASP A 5 23.66 -0.34 -11.17
CA ASP A 5 23.36 0.54 -12.30
C ASP A 5 22.70 1.86 -11.87
N PRO A 6 23.12 2.99 -12.47
CA PRO A 6 22.64 4.33 -12.11
C PRO A 6 21.17 4.56 -12.42
N ILE A 7 20.57 3.76 -13.31
CA ILE A 7 19.12 3.82 -13.63
C ILE A 7 18.23 3.34 -12.47
N HIS A 8 18.79 2.60 -11.52
CA HIS A 8 18.08 2.12 -10.34
C HIS A 8 18.32 3.03 -9.12
N LEU A 9 19.09 4.12 -9.29
CA LEU A 9 19.18 5.14 -8.28
C LEU A 9 17.86 5.90 -8.21
N PRO A 10 17.39 6.26 -7.00
CA PRO A 10 16.26 7.16 -6.87
C PRO A 10 16.56 8.47 -7.62
N CYS A 11 15.55 9.07 -8.25
CA CYS A 11 15.79 10.32 -8.95
C CYS A 11 16.29 11.39 -7.97
N PRO A 12 17.06 12.39 -8.44
CA PRO A 12 17.60 13.44 -7.59
C PRO A 12 16.53 14.15 -6.74
N ASP A 13 15.30 14.26 -7.24
CA ASP A 13 14.17 14.89 -6.55
C ASP A 13 13.61 14.06 -5.38
N MET A 14 13.92 12.76 -5.32
CA MET A 14 13.51 11.87 -4.22
C MET A 14 14.41 11.97 -2.99
N LEU A 15 15.50 12.75 -3.03
CA LEU A 15 16.36 13.00 -1.86
C LEU A 15 15.59 13.65 -0.70
N GLY A 16 14.56 14.46 -0.99
CA GLY A 16 13.69 15.06 0.02
C GLY A 16 12.72 14.08 0.69
N MET A 17 12.63 12.83 0.22
CA MET A 17 11.77 11.78 0.76
C MET A 17 12.51 10.82 1.69
N VAL A 18 13.82 10.99 1.87
CA VAL A 18 14.63 10.13 2.74
C VAL A 18 14.28 10.38 4.21
N ASP A 19 14.14 11.64 4.62
CA ASP A 19 13.80 12.04 5.99
C ASP A 19 12.76 13.19 6.01
N PRO A 20 11.50 12.93 5.65
CA PRO A 20 10.46 13.96 5.68
C PRO A 20 10.17 14.40 7.12
N LYS A 21 10.09 15.71 7.35
CA LYS A 21 9.68 16.26 8.66
C LYS A 21 8.31 15.67 9.07
N PRO A 22 8.16 15.16 10.31
CA PRO A 22 6.94 14.46 10.73
C PRO A 22 5.70 15.34 10.64
N GLU A 23 5.81 16.63 10.96
CA GLU A 23 4.71 17.59 10.87
C GLU A 23 4.18 17.77 9.44
N LEU A 24 5.09 17.82 8.46
CA LEU A 24 4.70 17.95 7.05
C LEU A 24 4.02 16.68 6.56
N ARG A 25 4.50 15.51 7.04
CA ARG A 25 3.89 14.23 6.75
C ARG A 25 2.45 14.17 7.27
N GLU A 26 2.21 14.53 8.53
CA GLU A 26 0.87 14.52 9.12
C GLU A 26 -0.08 15.48 8.39
N ARG A 27 0.37 16.70 8.07
CA ARG A 27 -0.40 17.66 7.28
C ARG A 27 -0.76 17.11 5.89
N SER A 28 0.18 16.47 5.22
CA SER A 28 -0.06 15.89 3.89
C SER A 28 -1.10 14.78 3.93
N ILE A 29 -1.06 13.92 4.97
CA ILE A 29 -2.04 12.85 5.17
C ILE A 29 -3.43 13.45 5.34
N HIS A 30 -3.56 14.48 6.18
CA HIS A 30 -4.84 15.14 6.43
C HIS A 30 -5.43 15.78 5.16
N LEU A 31 -4.60 16.47 4.37
CA LEU A 31 -5.03 17.06 3.10
C LEU A 31 -5.51 16.00 2.10
N ILE A 32 -4.82 14.87 2.02
CA ILE A 32 -5.21 13.77 1.14
C ILE A 32 -6.57 13.19 1.57
N GLU A 33 -6.84 13.10 2.87
CA GLU A 33 -8.13 12.65 3.39
C GLU A 33 -9.26 13.61 3.00
N GLN A 34 -9.07 14.91 3.19
CA GLN A 34 -10.04 15.94 2.78
C GLN A 34 -10.33 15.90 1.27
N LEU A 35 -9.29 15.72 0.44
CA LEU A 35 -9.45 15.60 -1.01
C LEU A 35 -10.24 14.35 -1.38
N ARG A 36 -9.94 13.22 -0.74
CA ARG A 36 -10.68 11.98 -0.97
C ARG A 36 -12.16 12.11 -0.62
N GLU A 37 -12.47 12.76 0.50
CA GLU A 37 -13.84 13.04 0.90
C GLU A 37 -14.54 13.94 -0.12
N LYS A 38 -13.92 15.05 -0.52
CA LYS A 38 -14.47 15.99 -1.51
C LYS A 38 -14.78 15.32 -2.85
N HIS A 39 -13.93 14.38 -3.27
CA HIS A 39 -14.08 13.68 -4.55
C HIS A 39 -14.84 12.35 -4.44
N GLY A 40 -15.40 12.01 -3.27
CA GLY A 40 -16.13 10.75 -3.07
C GLY A 40 -15.25 9.50 -3.22
N LEU A 41 -13.92 9.64 -3.13
CA LEU A 41 -12.95 8.55 -3.20
C LEU A 41 -12.83 7.87 -1.83
N ALA A 42 -13.94 7.29 -1.37
CA ALA A 42 -13.94 6.52 -0.13
C ALA A 42 -13.00 5.31 -0.25
N LYS A 43 -12.15 5.09 0.76
CA LYS A 43 -11.39 3.84 0.85
C LYS A 43 -12.40 2.69 0.88
N ARG A 44 -12.34 1.80 -0.12
CA ARG A 44 -13.16 0.58 -0.11
C ARG A 44 -12.93 -0.14 1.22
N SER A 45 -14.02 -0.53 1.88
CA SER A 45 -13.90 -1.37 3.06
C SER A 45 -13.10 -2.62 2.67
N LYS A 46 -12.09 -2.98 3.47
CA LYS A 46 -11.39 -4.23 3.27
C LYS A 46 -12.44 -5.33 3.35
N ARG A 47 -12.57 -6.15 2.31
CA ARG A 47 -13.42 -7.33 2.35
C ARG A 47 -12.96 -8.18 3.53
N LYS A 48 -13.89 -8.60 4.40
CA LYS A 48 -13.59 -9.59 5.43
C LYS A 48 -13.03 -10.82 4.71
N ALA A 49 -11.83 -11.26 5.10
CA ALA A 49 -11.26 -12.49 4.58
C ALA A 49 -12.24 -13.62 4.90
N ARG A 50 -12.68 -14.36 3.87
CA ARG A 50 -13.49 -15.56 4.08
C ARG A 50 -12.53 -16.67 4.53
N PRO A 51 -12.84 -17.41 5.60
CA PRO A 51 -12.04 -18.58 5.97
C PRO A 51 -12.01 -19.54 4.78
N MET A 52 -10.80 -19.99 4.44
CA MET A 52 -10.57 -20.98 3.38
C MET A 52 -10.84 -22.36 3.97
N ASN A 53 -12.08 -22.84 3.85
CA ASN A 53 -12.42 -24.19 4.27
C ASN A 53 -12.06 -25.15 3.15
N TYR A 54 -10.92 -25.84 3.27
CA TYR A 54 -10.51 -26.90 2.35
C TYR A 54 -10.88 -28.26 2.92
N GLN A 55 -11.53 -29.08 2.10
CA GLN A 55 -11.64 -30.52 2.37
C GLN A 55 -10.68 -31.24 1.42
N CYS A 56 -9.67 -31.90 2.01
CA CYS A 56 -8.70 -32.67 1.26
C CYS A 56 -9.10 -34.15 1.21
N SER A 57 -9.14 -34.69 0.02
CA SER A 57 -9.12 -36.13 -0.27
C SER A 57 -7.69 -36.57 -0.61
N THR A 58 -7.46 -37.88 -0.76
CA THR A 58 -6.17 -38.45 -1.17
C THR A 58 -5.67 -37.96 -2.54
N SER A 59 -6.57 -37.48 -3.41
CA SER A 59 -6.23 -37.04 -4.77
C SER A 59 -6.35 -35.54 -5.01
N SER A 60 -7.10 -34.81 -4.18
CA SER A 60 -7.32 -33.37 -4.37
C SER A 60 -7.88 -32.66 -3.14
N CYS A 61 -7.62 -31.36 -3.02
CA CYS A 61 -8.26 -30.47 -2.05
C CYS A 61 -9.20 -29.50 -2.78
N SER A 62 -10.48 -29.49 -2.41
CA SER A 62 -11.47 -28.54 -2.91
C SER A 62 -11.89 -27.58 -1.80
N GLY A 63 -11.93 -26.28 -2.10
CA GLY A 63 -12.45 -25.24 -1.20
C GLY A 63 -13.92 -24.95 -1.46
N TRP A 64 -14.68 -24.61 -0.41
CA TRP A 64 -16.05 -24.07 -0.48
C TRP A 64 -16.18 -22.74 0.26
#